data_AF-A0A1Q3TVP1-F1
#
_entry.id   AF-A0A1Q3TVP1-F1
#
_cell.length_a   1.000
_cell.length_b   1.000
_cell.length_c   1.000
_cell.angle_alpha   90.00
_cell.angle_beta   90.00
_cell.angle_gamma   90.00
#
_symmetry.space_group_name_H-M   'P 1'
#
loop_
_entity.id
_entity.type
_entity.pdbx_description
1 polymer ?
#
loop_
_entity_poly.entity_id
_entity_poly.type
_entity_poly.pdbx_seq_one_letter_code
_entity_poly.pdbx_strand_id
1 'polypeptide(L)'
;MSTNPDQGPAITNKRNMLLIAGLAGLTWAGLVGLIFLMNAGQYDFWFPGRIVVYVLLLLAPALTFMPIGRILDFPLYGYWAVISFALFGYVLAFVPSDPTKGWSSNTAGLGLLLISVFMVTITIFLPIFYRLGFKLFSRKVEQYDLSRARREAVLAGLCILLISFLRIVGALNLLIGVALILAFIVFEMLILTRNYGRP
;
A
#
# COMPACT_ATOMS: atom_id res chain seq x y z
N MET A 1 -33.07 37.23 -16.62
CA MET A 1 -31.65 37.00 -16.30
C MET A 1 -31.62 35.93 -15.23
N SER A 2 -31.61 34.65 -15.61
CA SER A 2 -31.70 33.52 -14.68
C SER A 2 -30.32 33.15 -14.15
N THR A 3 -30.06 33.47 -12.89
CA THR A 3 -28.92 32.91 -12.14
C THR A 3 -29.25 31.48 -11.79
N ASN A 4 -28.57 30.54 -12.44
CA ASN A 4 -28.73 29.10 -12.25
C ASN A 4 -28.15 28.70 -10.86
N PRO A 5 -28.96 28.25 -9.88
CA PRO A 5 -28.51 28.00 -8.51
C PRO A 5 -27.75 26.65 -8.34
N ASP A 6 -27.65 25.84 -9.39
CA ASP A 6 -27.14 24.46 -9.29
C ASP A 6 -25.60 24.34 -9.35
N GLN A 7 -24.85 25.44 -9.45
CA GLN A 7 -23.37 25.41 -9.55
C GLN A 7 -22.64 25.50 -8.20
N GLY A 8 -23.34 25.75 -7.09
CA GLY A 8 -22.76 25.98 -5.76
C GLY A 8 -22.08 24.80 -5.04
N PRO A 9 -22.57 23.54 -5.13
CA PRO A 9 -22.00 22.44 -4.33
C PRO A 9 -20.83 21.71 -5.01
N ALA A 10 -20.80 21.65 -6.35
CA ALA A 10 -19.83 20.84 -7.09
C ALA A 10 -18.41 21.44 -7.12
N ILE A 11 -18.31 22.78 -7.20
CA ILE A 11 -17.01 23.48 -7.25
C ILE A 11 -16.33 23.46 -5.87
N THR A 12 -17.10 23.63 -4.80
CA THR A 12 -16.63 23.62 -3.41
C THR A 12 -16.02 22.26 -3.03
N ASN A 13 -16.62 21.16 -3.49
CA ASN A 13 -16.09 19.81 -3.28
C ASN A 13 -14.77 19.55 -4.02
N LYS A 14 -14.62 20.02 -5.27
CA LYS A 14 -13.36 19.87 -6.02
C LYS A 14 -12.21 20.63 -5.38
N ARG A 15 -12.45 21.86 -4.92
CA ARG A 15 -11.43 22.67 -4.22
C ARG A 15 -10.98 22.00 -2.92
N ASN A 16 -11.92 21.50 -2.12
CA ASN A 16 -11.60 20.80 -0.88
C ASN A 16 -10.82 19.49 -1.14
N MET A 17 -11.18 18.74 -2.19
CA MET A 17 -10.40 17.56 -2.60
C MET A 17 -8.96 17.92 -3.01
N LEU A 18 -8.77 19.00 -3.77
CA LEU A 18 -7.44 19.45 -4.18
C LEU A 18 -6.59 19.88 -2.98
N LEU A 19 -7.19 20.57 -2.00
CA LEU A 19 -6.51 20.94 -0.77
C LEU A 19 -6.09 19.72 0.05
N ILE A 20 -6.98 18.72 0.19
CA ILE A 20 -6.66 17.47 0.89
C ILE A 20 -5.55 16.71 0.15
N ALA A 21 -5.58 16.66 -1.18
CA ALA A 21 -4.54 16.03 -1.98
C ALA A 21 -3.19 16.75 -1.84
N GLY A 22 -3.19 18.09 -1.82
CA GLY A 22 -2.00 18.90 -1.58
C GLY A 22 -1.42 18.69 -0.18
N LEU A 23 -2.27 18.68 0.85
CA LEU A 23 -1.89 18.37 2.23
C LEU A 23 -1.32 16.95 2.35
N ALA A 24 -1.97 15.95 1.74
CA ALA A 24 -1.48 14.58 1.71
C ALA A 24 -0.07 14.52 1.07
N GLY A 25 0.10 15.15 -0.11
CA GLY A 25 1.40 15.23 -0.78
C GLY A 25 2.48 15.89 0.08
N LEU A 26 2.15 17.00 0.75
CA LEU A 26 3.07 17.73 1.62
C LEU A 26 3.44 16.92 2.87
N THR A 27 2.49 16.18 3.45
CA THR A 27 2.75 15.29 4.60
C THR A 27 3.61 14.10 4.21
N TRP A 28 3.41 13.52 3.02
CA TRP A 28 4.29 12.47 2.49
C TRP A 28 5.71 12.99 2.22
N ALA A 29 5.82 14.17 1.59
CA ALA A 29 7.11 14.79 1.33
C ALA A 29 7.87 15.11 2.63
N GLY A 30 7.16 15.65 3.63
CA GLY A 30 7.72 15.90 4.96
C GLY A 30 8.19 14.62 5.65
N LEU A 31 7.39 13.55 5.59
CA LEU A 31 7.75 12.24 6.14
C LEU A 31 9.01 11.67 5.48
N VAL A 32 9.06 11.65 4.15
CA VAL A 32 10.22 11.18 3.38
C VAL A 32 11.46 12.03 3.69
N GLY A 33 11.28 13.36 3.78
CA GLY A 33 12.33 14.29 4.17
C GLY A 33 12.92 13.97 5.53
N LEU A 34 12.07 13.80 6.54
CA LEU A 34 12.52 13.52 7.90
C LEU A 34 13.21 12.16 8.02
N ILE A 35 12.72 11.14 7.32
CA ILE A 35 13.30 9.79 7.36
C ILE A 35 14.65 9.75 6.64
N PHE A 36 14.72 10.21 5.39
CA PHE A 36 15.90 9.98 4.55
C PHE A 36 16.90 11.14 4.53
N LEU A 37 16.43 12.40 4.61
CA LEU A 37 17.33 13.57 4.59
C LEU A 37 17.81 13.94 6.00
N MET A 38 16.94 13.89 7.00
CA MET A 38 17.29 14.27 8.37
C MET A 38 17.67 13.08 9.26
N ASN A 39 17.49 11.85 8.77
CA ASN A 39 17.74 10.61 9.51
C ASN A 39 17.14 10.64 10.92
N ALA A 40 15.83 10.90 11.00
CA ALA A 40 15.11 11.02 12.27
C ALA A 40 15.26 9.78 13.19
N GLY A 41 15.69 8.65 12.62
CA GLY A 41 16.03 7.42 13.32
C GLY A 41 17.18 7.53 14.32
N GLN A 42 18.08 8.52 14.19
CA GLN A 42 19.25 8.63 15.07
C GLN A 42 19.04 9.48 16.33
N TYR A 43 17.97 10.28 16.39
CA TYR A 43 17.70 11.13 17.56
C TYR A 43 17.07 10.35 18.72
N ASP A 44 17.13 10.92 19.93
CA ASP A 44 16.48 10.35 21.10
C ASP A 44 14.97 10.27 20.97
N PHE A 45 14.35 9.34 21.69
CA PHE A 45 12.90 9.09 21.66
C PHE A 45 12.05 10.35 21.86
N TRP A 46 12.45 11.24 22.77
CA TRP A 46 11.73 12.49 23.09
C TRP A 46 12.08 13.68 22.19
N PHE A 47 12.94 13.48 21.19
CA PHE A 47 13.29 14.57 20.28
C PHE A 47 12.06 15.05 19.50
N PRO A 48 11.77 16.37 19.46
CA PRO A 48 10.58 16.89 18.79
C PRO A 48 10.43 16.43 17.33
N GLY A 49 11.56 16.28 16.60
CA GLY A 49 11.55 15.77 15.24
C GLY A 49 11.02 14.33 15.12
N ARG A 50 11.29 13.46 16.11
CA ARG A 50 10.74 12.09 16.12
C ARG A 50 9.24 12.07 16.40
N ILE A 51 8.77 12.93 17.30
CA ILE A 51 7.33 13.08 17.56
C ILE A 51 6.60 13.48 16.28
N VAL A 52 7.17 14.43 15.53
CA VAL A 52 6.63 14.85 14.23
C VAL A 52 6.60 13.68 13.23
N VAL A 53 7.64 12.84 13.18
CA VAL A 53 7.64 11.62 12.35
C VAL A 53 6.53 10.66 12.75
N TYR A 54 6.31 10.39 14.04
CA TYR A 54 5.23 9.50 14.49
C TYR A 54 3.85 10.03 14.09
N VAL A 55 3.63 11.33 14.22
CA VAL A 55 2.38 11.95 13.78
C VAL A 55 2.23 11.82 12.26
N LEU A 56 3.27 12.14 11.49
CA LEU A 56 3.25 12.05 10.02
C LEU A 56 3.05 10.62 9.52
N LEU A 57 3.62 9.62 10.21
CA LEU A 57 3.45 8.20 9.88
C LEU A 57 2.00 7.75 9.93
N LEU A 58 1.17 8.36 10.77
CA LEU A 58 -0.26 8.09 10.84
C LEU A 58 -1.05 9.03 9.93
N LEU A 59 -0.69 10.32 9.91
CA LEU A 59 -1.46 11.36 9.25
C LEU A 59 -1.38 11.25 7.71
N ALA A 60 -0.19 10.99 7.16
CA ALA A 60 0.01 10.87 5.72
C ALA A 60 -0.83 9.72 5.11
N PRO A 61 -0.76 8.47 5.63
CA PRO A 61 -1.62 7.42 5.11
C PRO A 61 -3.08 7.62 5.48
N ALA A 62 -3.43 8.26 6.61
CA ALA A 62 -4.83 8.52 6.94
C ALA A 62 -5.49 9.48 5.93
N LEU A 63 -4.81 10.58 5.59
CA LEU A 63 -5.27 11.53 4.58
C LEU A 63 -5.39 10.90 3.19
N THR A 64 -4.58 9.88 2.90
CA THR A 64 -4.57 9.22 1.59
C THR A 64 -5.62 8.11 1.50
N PHE A 65 -5.66 7.20 2.48
CA PHE A 65 -6.40 5.95 2.38
C PHE A 65 -7.78 5.98 3.05
N MET A 66 -8.03 6.86 4.03
CA MET A 66 -9.39 7.03 4.56
C MET A 66 -10.39 7.52 3.49
N PRO A 67 -10.10 8.53 2.64
CA PRO A 67 -11.04 8.91 1.60
C PRO A 67 -11.21 7.82 0.55
N ILE A 68 -10.15 7.07 0.22
CA ILE A 68 -10.22 5.92 -0.70
C ILE A 68 -11.13 4.83 -0.12
N GLY A 69 -11.00 4.52 1.18
CA GLY A 69 -11.86 3.55 1.87
C GLY A 69 -13.34 3.95 1.87
N ARG A 70 -13.64 5.26 1.95
CA ARG A 70 -15.01 5.78 1.82
C ARG A 70 -15.56 5.61 0.40
N ILE A 71 -14.72 5.79 -0.63
CA ILE A 71 -15.13 5.59 -2.04
C ILE A 71 -15.40 4.11 -2.33
N LEU A 72 -14.72 3.20 -1.65
CA LEU A 72 -14.85 1.75 -1.82
C LEU A 72 -15.95 1.13 -0.94
N ASP A 73 -16.72 1.93 -0.19
CA ASP A 73 -17.72 1.47 0.79
C ASP A 73 -17.18 0.42 1.80
N PHE A 74 -15.86 0.40 2.02
CA PHE A 74 -15.19 -0.57 2.88
C PHE A 74 -14.38 0.17 3.96
N PRO A 75 -15.03 0.63 5.05
CA PRO A 75 -14.42 1.54 6.02
C PRO A 75 -13.23 0.94 6.77
N LEU A 76 -13.19 -0.39 6.93
CA LEU A 76 -12.08 -1.10 7.55
C LEU A 76 -10.78 -1.00 6.74
N TYR A 77 -10.85 -0.83 5.42
CA TYR A 77 -9.68 -0.69 4.55
C TYR A 77 -8.80 0.49 4.95
N GLY A 78 -9.40 1.64 5.27
CA GLY A 78 -8.65 2.83 5.64
C GLY A 78 -7.78 2.59 6.88
N TYR A 79 -8.30 1.90 7.89
CA TYR A 79 -7.55 1.57 9.10
C TYR A 79 -6.40 0.58 8.82
N TRP A 80 -6.68 -0.49 8.06
CA TRP A 80 -5.65 -1.45 7.66
C TRP A 80 -4.53 -0.79 6.85
N ALA A 81 -4.88 0.13 5.95
CA ALA A 81 -3.91 0.87 5.16
C ALA A 81 -3.02 1.76 6.03
N VAL A 82 -3.63 2.51 6.96
CA VAL A 82 -2.91 3.38 7.89
C VAL A 82 -1.92 2.56 8.72
N ILE A 83 -2.38 1.45 9.31
CA ILE A 83 -1.52 0.59 10.14
C ILE A 83 -0.37 0.01 9.31
N SER A 84 -0.65 -0.49 8.10
CA SER A 84 0.35 -1.10 7.22
C SER A 84 1.44 -0.11 6.82
N PHE A 85 1.06 1.09 6.38
CA PHE A 85 2.00 2.12 5.96
C PHE A 85 2.74 2.76 7.14
N ALA A 86 2.07 2.95 8.28
CA ALA A 86 2.71 3.45 9.49
C ALA A 86 3.76 2.45 10.00
N LEU A 87 3.45 1.15 10.01
CA LEU A 87 4.39 0.09 10.37
C LEU A 87 5.57 0.06 9.39
N PHE A 88 5.32 0.13 8.09
CA PHE A 88 6.36 0.17 7.06
C PHE A 88 7.30 1.37 7.23
N GLY A 89 6.74 2.57 7.38
CA GLY A 89 7.53 3.77 7.59
C GLY A 89 8.27 3.77 8.93
N TYR A 90 7.68 3.20 9.98
CA TYR A 90 8.36 3.01 11.27
C TYR A 90 9.57 2.09 11.13
N VAL A 91 9.41 0.96 10.43
CA VAL A 91 10.52 0.03 10.18
C VAL A 91 11.63 0.72 9.40
N LEU A 92 11.29 1.44 8.33
CA LEU A 92 12.28 2.19 7.54
C LEU A 92 12.99 3.28 8.33
N ALA A 93 12.28 3.97 9.23
CA ALA A 93 12.82 5.11 9.97
C ALA A 93 13.65 4.71 11.19
N PHE A 94 13.26 3.64 11.90
CA PHE A 94 13.77 3.36 13.24
C PHE A 94 14.44 2.00 13.40
N VAL A 95 14.20 1.05 12.49
CA VAL A 95 14.84 -0.26 12.60
C VAL A 95 16.22 -0.17 11.94
N PRO A 96 17.32 -0.40 12.70
CA PRO A 96 18.66 -0.27 12.17
C PRO A 96 18.94 -1.38 11.15
N SER A 97 19.36 -0.98 9.96
CA SER A 97 20.02 -1.84 8.97
C SER A 97 21.53 -1.65 9.07
N ASP A 98 22.29 -2.74 9.00
CA ASP A 98 23.76 -2.67 9.01
C ASP A 98 24.23 -1.96 7.71
N PRO A 99 25.09 -0.94 7.78
CA PRO A 99 25.55 -0.23 6.57
C PRO A 99 26.39 -1.10 5.63
N THR A 100 27.00 -2.17 6.13
CA THR A 100 27.86 -3.06 5.34
C THR A 100 27.12 -4.30 4.83
N LYS A 101 26.25 -4.87 5.65
CA LYS A 101 25.51 -6.11 5.36
C LYS A 101 24.03 -5.87 5.04
N GLY A 102 23.58 -4.62 5.09
CA GLY A 102 22.19 -4.24 4.92
C GLY A 102 21.28 -4.89 5.97
N TRP A 103 20.05 -5.18 5.55
CA TRP A 103 19.04 -5.83 6.39
C TRP A 103 19.35 -7.31 6.68
N SER A 104 20.31 -7.93 5.98
CA SER A 104 20.64 -9.34 6.15
C SER A 104 21.23 -9.66 7.53
N SER A 105 21.87 -8.68 8.18
CA SER A 105 22.47 -8.87 9.51
C SER A 105 21.45 -8.80 10.65
N ASN A 106 20.26 -8.26 10.41
CA ASN A 106 19.21 -8.11 11.42
C ASN A 106 17.98 -8.91 10.97
N THR A 107 17.97 -10.21 11.27
CA THR A 107 16.91 -11.14 10.86
C THR A 107 15.53 -10.74 11.37
N ALA A 108 15.45 -10.22 12.60
CA ALA A 108 14.20 -9.73 13.17
C ALA A 108 13.69 -8.47 12.46
N GLY A 109 14.57 -7.51 12.20
CA GLY A 109 14.25 -6.30 11.44
C GLY A 109 13.86 -6.59 9.99
N LEU A 110 14.54 -7.54 9.35
CA LEU A 110 14.21 -8.04 8.02
C LEU A 110 12.83 -8.70 7.98
N GLY A 111 12.49 -9.52 8.98
CA GLY A 111 11.16 -10.11 9.10
C GLY A 111 10.06 -9.04 9.20
N LEU A 112 10.26 -8.03 10.05
CA LEU A 112 9.33 -6.90 10.18
C LEU A 112 9.20 -6.10 8.88
N LEU A 113 10.31 -5.87 8.18
CA LEU A 113 10.31 -5.20 6.87
C LEU A 113 9.48 -5.99 5.86
N LEU A 114 9.71 -7.30 5.73
CA LEU A 114 8.97 -8.15 4.80
C LEU A 114 7.47 -8.20 5.11
N ILE A 115 7.10 -8.35 6.39
CA ILE A 115 5.69 -8.33 6.83
C ILE A 115 5.07 -6.98 6.45
N SER A 116 5.78 -5.87 6.69
CA SER A 116 5.29 -4.54 6.38
C SER A 116 5.13 -4.32 4.87
N VAL A 117 6.11 -4.75 4.06
CA VAL A 117 6.04 -4.70 2.59
C VAL A 117 4.86 -5.50 2.07
N PHE A 118 4.63 -6.70 2.61
CA PHE A 118 3.49 -7.54 2.23
C PHE A 118 2.16 -6.88 2.54
N MET A 119 2.00 -6.33 3.76
CA MET A 119 0.80 -5.62 4.18
C MET A 119 0.52 -4.38 3.33
N VAL A 120 1.55 -3.58 3.05
CA VAL A 120 1.47 -2.41 2.17
C VAL A 120 1.08 -2.83 0.75
N THR A 121 1.68 -3.91 0.24
CA THR A 121 1.39 -4.42 -1.10
C THR A 121 -0.07 -4.84 -1.22
N ILE A 122 -0.56 -5.69 -0.30
CA ILE A 122 -1.98 -6.08 -0.29
C ILE A 122 -2.88 -4.84 -0.25
N THR A 123 -2.53 -3.87 0.59
CA THR A 123 -3.29 -2.62 0.71
C THR A 123 -3.36 -1.86 -0.61
N ILE A 124 -2.25 -1.71 -1.35
CA ILE A 124 -2.22 -0.99 -2.63
C ILE A 124 -3.00 -1.75 -3.71
N PHE A 125 -2.85 -3.07 -3.78
CA PHE A 125 -3.44 -3.88 -4.84
C PHE A 125 -4.93 -4.17 -4.65
N LEU A 126 -5.42 -4.24 -3.40
CA LEU A 126 -6.83 -4.49 -3.11
C LEU A 126 -7.82 -3.53 -3.83
N PRO A 127 -7.66 -2.19 -3.77
CA PRO A 127 -8.56 -1.28 -4.47
C PRO A 127 -8.42 -1.35 -5.99
N ILE A 128 -7.23 -1.71 -6.51
CA ILE A 128 -6.97 -1.84 -7.94
C ILE A 128 -7.76 -3.02 -8.48
N PHE A 129 -7.62 -4.19 -7.86
CA PHE A 129 -8.35 -5.40 -8.25
C PHE A 129 -9.86 -5.28 -8.01
N TYR A 130 -10.27 -4.63 -6.91
CA TYR A 130 -11.68 -4.33 -6.67
C TYR A 130 -12.29 -3.48 -7.80
N ARG A 131 -11.58 -2.44 -8.26
CA ARG A 131 -12.04 -1.56 -9.34
C ARG A 131 -12.00 -2.22 -10.71
N LEU A 132 -11.02 -3.09 -10.97
CA LEU A 132 -10.94 -3.88 -12.20
C LEU A 132 -12.09 -4.89 -12.27
N GLY A 133 -12.40 -5.59 -11.17
CA GLY A 133 -13.56 -6.48 -11.08
C GLY A 133 -14.88 -5.76 -11.33
N PHE A 134 -15.04 -4.53 -10.81
CA PHE A 134 -16.25 -3.74 -11.04
C PHE A 134 -16.42 -3.28 -12.51
N LYS A 135 -15.32 -3.00 -13.23
CA LYS A 135 -15.36 -2.50 -14.62
C LYS A 135 -15.58 -3.62 -15.65
N LEU A 136 -15.16 -4.84 -15.34
CA LEU A 136 -15.26 -5.99 -16.25
C LEU A 136 -16.58 -6.78 -16.12
N PHE A 137 -17.28 -6.71 -14.98
CA PHE A 137 -18.49 -7.49 -14.75
C PHE A 137 -19.76 -6.62 -14.65
N SER A 138 -20.49 -6.51 -15.77
CA SER A 138 -21.79 -5.81 -15.86
C SER A 138 -22.97 -6.56 -15.22
N ARG A 139 -22.79 -7.77 -14.67
CA ARG A 139 -23.88 -8.56 -14.06
C ARG A 139 -23.84 -8.48 -12.53
N LYS A 140 -24.94 -8.00 -11.94
CA LYS A 140 -25.16 -7.80 -10.50
C LYS A 140 -24.93 -9.02 -9.60
N VAL A 141 -24.84 -10.22 -10.16
CA VAL A 141 -24.62 -11.49 -9.42
C VAL A 141 -23.12 -11.75 -9.16
N GLU A 142 -22.22 -11.17 -9.96
CA GLU A 142 -20.75 -11.29 -9.82
C GLU A 142 -20.10 -10.09 -9.11
N GLN A 143 -20.86 -9.03 -8.82
CA GLN A 143 -20.38 -7.79 -8.17
C GLN A 143 -19.85 -7.98 -6.74
N TYR A 144 -19.99 -9.18 -6.17
CA TYR A 144 -19.62 -9.50 -4.79
C TYR A 144 -18.45 -10.48 -4.64
N ASP A 145 -17.65 -10.72 -5.68
CA ASP A 145 -16.50 -11.60 -5.54
C ASP A 145 -15.27 -10.90 -4.92
N LEU A 146 -15.49 -10.24 -3.77
CA LEU A 146 -14.46 -9.74 -2.85
C LEU A 146 -13.43 -10.83 -2.51
N SER A 147 -13.86 -12.09 -2.54
CA SER A 147 -13.01 -13.25 -2.30
C SER A 147 -11.94 -13.41 -3.38
N ARG A 148 -12.29 -13.16 -4.66
CA ARG A 148 -11.37 -13.22 -5.79
C ARG A 148 -10.40 -12.04 -5.79
N ALA A 149 -10.89 -10.81 -5.61
CA ALA A 149 -10.05 -9.63 -5.52
C ALA A 149 -9.04 -9.71 -4.35
N ARG A 150 -9.45 -10.28 -3.21
CA ARG A 150 -8.55 -10.54 -2.08
C ARG A 150 -7.50 -11.59 -2.42
N ARG A 151 -7.85 -12.66 -3.15
CA ARG A 151 -6.89 -13.68 -3.59
C ARG A 151 -5.85 -13.11 -4.55
N GLU A 152 -6.27 -12.33 -5.55
CA GLU A 152 -5.35 -11.67 -6.49
C GLU A 152 -4.44 -10.68 -5.78
N ALA A 153 -4.96 -9.89 -4.83
CA ALA A 153 -4.15 -8.98 -4.01
C ALA A 153 -3.13 -9.71 -3.12
N VAL A 154 -3.51 -10.85 -2.51
CA VAL A 154 -2.58 -11.69 -1.72
C VAL A 154 -1.52 -12.32 -2.61
N LEU A 155 -1.90 -12.77 -3.81
CA LEU A 155 -0.99 -13.36 -4.78
C LEU A 155 0.07 -12.34 -5.23
N ALA A 156 -0.37 -11.13 -5.60
CA ALA A 156 0.51 -10.01 -5.92
C ALA A 156 1.40 -9.64 -4.73
N GLY A 157 0.84 -9.61 -3.52
CA GLY A 157 1.56 -9.43 -2.25
C GLY A 157 2.70 -10.44 -2.08
N LEU A 158 2.42 -11.72 -2.27
CA LEU A 158 3.41 -12.79 -2.15
C LEU A 158 4.50 -12.68 -3.22
N CYS A 159 4.13 -12.36 -4.46
CA CYS A 159 5.09 -12.17 -5.55
C CYS A 159 6.09 -11.05 -5.21
N ILE A 160 5.59 -9.89 -4.78
CA ILE A 160 6.46 -8.76 -4.38
C ILE A 160 7.29 -9.11 -3.16
N LEU A 161 6.71 -9.73 -2.13
CA LEU A 161 7.45 -10.16 -0.94
C LEU A 161 8.62 -11.09 -1.33
N LEU A 162 8.38 -12.04 -2.23
CA LEU A 162 9.40 -13.01 -2.61
C LEU A 162 10.51 -12.37 -3.45
N ILE A 163 10.15 -11.43 -4.35
CA ILE A 163 11.12 -10.61 -5.09
C ILE A 163 11.94 -9.75 -4.13
N SER A 164 11.31 -9.08 -3.17
CA SER A 164 11.99 -8.28 -2.15
C SER A 164 12.94 -9.13 -1.31
N PHE A 165 12.51 -10.31 -0.87
CA PHE A 165 13.35 -11.25 -0.13
C PHE A 165 14.58 -11.69 -0.94
N LEU A 166 14.36 -12.13 -2.19
CA LEU A 166 15.45 -12.54 -3.07
C LEU A 166 16.43 -11.40 -3.37
N ARG A 167 15.92 -10.16 -3.50
CA ARG A 167 16.76 -8.98 -3.70
C ARG A 167 17.65 -8.72 -2.48
N ILE A 168 17.11 -8.83 -1.27
CA ILE A 168 17.86 -8.61 -0.03
C ILE A 168 18.93 -9.68 0.19
N VAL A 169 18.63 -10.94 -0.16
CA VAL A 169 19.59 -12.06 -0.09
C VAL A 169 20.63 -11.99 -1.22
N GLY A 170 20.48 -11.08 -2.19
CA GLY A 170 21.36 -10.96 -3.35
C GLY A 170 21.19 -12.07 -4.39
N ALA A 171 20.14 -12.90 -4.25
CA ALA A 171 19.82 -14.01 -5.14
C ALA A 171 18.93 -13.59 -6.33
N LEU A 172 18.49 -12.33 -6.39
CA LEU A 172 17.64 -11.84 -7.47
C LEU A 172 18.45 -11.64 -8.76
N ASN A 173 18.32 -12.60 -9.67
CA ASN A 173 18.71 -12.44 -11.07
C ASN A 173 17.49 -12.08 -11.92
N LEU A 174 17.68 -11.35 -13.03
CA LEU A 174 16.59 -10.93 -13.93
C LEU A 174 15.78 -12.13 -14.43
N LEU A 175 16.47 -13.23 -14.73
CA LEU A 175 15.85 -14.49 -15.17
C LEU A 175 14.98 -15.10 -14.06
N ILE A 176 15.44 -15.10 -12.81
CA ILE A 176 14.68 -15.60 -11.65
C ILE A 176 13.45 -14.71 -11.40
N GLY A 177 13.60 -13.39 -11.52
CA GLY A 177 12.49 -12.45 -11.38
C GLY A 177 11.38 -12.66 -12.42
N VAL A 178 11.76 -12.80 -13.70
CA VAL A 178 10.81 -13.08 -14.78
C VAL A 178 10.15 -14.45 -14.59
N ALA A 179 10.93 -15.48 -14.25
CA ALA A 179 10.41 -16.82 -13.99
C ALA A 179 9.40 -16.84 -12.83
N LEU A 180 9.63 -16.04 -11.78
CA LEU A 180 8.70 -15.90 -10.67
C LEU A 180 7.38 -15.26 -11.07
N ILE A 181 7.44 -14.15 -11.81
CA ILE A 181 6.24 -13.49 -12.33
C ILE A 181 5.45 -14.47 -13.21
N LEU A 182 6.14 -15.18 -14.09
CA LEU A 182 5.51 -16.15 -14.99
C LEU A 182 4.91 -17.34 -14.22
N ALA A 183 5.61 -17.87 -13.21
CA ALA A 183 5.10 -18.92 -12.34
C ALA A 183 3.83 -18.47 -11.59
N PHE A 184 3.79 -17.22 -11.13
CA PHE A 184 2.62 -16.64 -10.50
C PHE A 184 1.44 -16.50 -11.47
N ILE A 185 1.68 -16.04 -12.71
CA ILE A 185 0.66 -15.96 -13.76
C ILE A 185 0.11 -17.36 -14.09
N VAL A 186 0.98 -18.36 -14.24
CA VAL A 186 0.57 -19.74 -14.51
C VAL A 186 -0.23 -20.31 -13.35
N PHE A 187 0.18 -20.04 -12.11
CA PHE A 187 -0.52 -20.48 -10.91
C PHE A 187 -1.93 -19.87 -10.83
N GLU A 188 -2.08 -18.59 -11.16
CA GLU A 188 -3.37 -17.94 -11.28
C GLU A 188 -4.25 -18.60 -12.36
N MET A 189 -3.69 -18.84 -13.55
CA MET A 189 -4.39 -19.53 -14.64
C MET A 189 -4.83 -20.96 -14.28
N LEU A 190 -4.01 -21.70 -13.52
CA LEU A 190 -4.35 -23.03 -13.02
C LEU A 190 -5.49 -23.00 -11.99
N ILE A 191 -5.51 -22.00 -11.11
CA ILE A 191 -6.59 -21.82 -10.14
C ILE A 191 -7.89 -21.46 -10.85
N LEU A 192 -7.84 -20.58 -11.85
CA LEU A 192 -9.01 -20.19 -12.64
C LEU A 192 -9.58 -21.39 -13.39
N THR A 193 -8.74 -22.15 -14.11
CA THR A 193 -9.18 -23.34 -14.84
C THR A 193 -9.76 -24.43 -13.93
N ARG A 194 -9.22 -24.63 -12.72
CA ARG A 194 -9.77 -25.57 -11.74
C ARG A 194 -11.15 -25.16 -11.21
N ASN A 195 -11.41 -23.87 -11.04
CA ASN A 195 -12.69 -23.37 -10.51
C ASN A 195 -13.81 -23.39 -11.56
N TYR A 196 -13.50 -23.26 -12.86
CA TYR A 196 -14.49 -23.41 -13.94
C TYR A 196 -14.81 -24.87 -14.28
N GLY A 197 -14.07 -25.84 -13.72
CA GLY A 197 -14.24 -27.27 -13.97
C GLY A 197 -15.14 -28.03 -13.01
N ARG A 198 -15.90 -27.34 -12.14
CA ARG A 198 -16.93 -27.99 -11.30
C ARG A 198 -18.32 -27.75 -11.92
N PRO A 199 -19.01 -28.80 -12.41
CA PRO A 199 -20.42 -28.70 -12.79
C PRO A 199 -21.31 -28.40 -11.59
#